data_AF-A0A7U2MWX4-F1
#
_entry.id   AF-A0A7U2MWX4-F1
#
_cell.length_a   1.000
_cell.length_b   1.000
_cell.length_c   1.000
_cell.angle_alpha   90.00
_cell.angle_beta   90.00
_cell.angle_gamma   90.00
#
_symmetry.space_group_name_H-M   'P 1'
#
loop_
_entity.id
_entity.type
_entity.pdbx_description
1 polymer ?
#
loop_
_entity_poly.entity_id
_entity_poly.type
_entity_poly.pdbx_seq_one_letter_code
_entity_poly.pdbx_strand_id
1 'polypeptide(L)'
;MDFDSDFLPPWGYLPIEQYLIYEWVNASEEFADRAWWALLDDQNSFNFGSDWRRVYEILPEVAGPVEGNDCQRYASPELVNLAREQFKSYLTKEKKARPDQWRNRDQFIEVVAADLLRKVAAMYMLIADKEAFDTGLLRLVYLDGKRNVIREMRVETDEQTITDVIMDWYNWNLPDELWEEGTIGDRYRVSGDLGKELYRLTEADLADP
;
A
#
# COMPACT_ATOMS: atom_id res chain seq x y z
N MET A 1 15.88 -13.52 -34.83
CA MET A 1 16.24 -14.49 -33.78
C MET A 1 15.25 -14.23 -32.67
N ASP A 2 14.15 -14.98 -32.66
CA ASP A 2 13.25 -15.00 -31.52
C ASP A 2 14.01 -15.76 -30.42
N PHE A 3 14.37 -15.06 -29.37
CA PHE A 3 14.83 -15.71 -28.15
C PHE A 3 13.63 -16.46 -27.59
N ASP A 4 13.64 -17.79 -27.67
CA ASP A 4 12.66 -18.62 -26.98
C ASP A 4 12.66 -18.23 -25.50
N SER A 5 11.54 -17.69 -25.04
CA SER A 5 11.32 -17.31 -23.63
C SER A 5 11.42 -18.51 -22.67
N ASP A 6 11.48 -19.72 -23.22
CA ASP A 6 11.51 -20.99 -22.50
C ASP A 6 12.90 -21.34 -21.93
N PHE A 7 13.95 -20.56 -22.25
CA PHE A 7 15.32 -20.78 -21.76
C PHE A 7 15.77 -19.83 -20.65
N LEU A 8 14.99 -18.79 -20.35
CA LEU A 8 15.31 -17.91 -19.22
C LEU A 8 14.78 -18.53 -17.93
N PRO A 9 15.58 -18.57 -16.86
CA PRO A 9 15.06 -18.99 -15.57
C PRO A 9 13.95 -18.02 -15.15
N PRO A 10 13.03 -18.44 -14.27
CA PRO A 10 12.09 -17.52 -13.63
C PRO A 10 12.81 -16.27 -13.10
N TRP A 11 12.14 -15.12 -13.13
CA TRP A 11 12.70 -13.88 -12.57
C TRP A 11 13.03 -14.08 -11.08
N GLY A 12 14.09 -13.40 -10.64
CA GLY A 12 14.72 -13.59 -9.34
C GLY A 12 15.91 -14.57 -9.36
N TYR A 13 16.20 -15.30 -10.44
CA TYR A 13 17.32 -16.26 -10.49
C TYR A 13 18.61 -15.72 -11.11
N LEU A 14 18.53 -14.69 -11.94
CA LEU A 14 19.73 -14.20 -12.62
C LEU A 14 20.69 -13.59 -11.59
N PRO A 15 22.01 -13.71 -11.79
CA PRO A 15 22.99 -13.11 -10.88
C PRO A 15 22.76 -11.61 -10.66
N ILE A 16 22.28 -10.91 -11.68
CA ILE A 16 21.93 -9.49 -11.56
C ILE A 16 20.68 -9.26 -10.70
N GLU A 17 19.68 -10.14 -10.77
CA GLU A 17 18.47 -10.04 -9.95
C GLU A 17 18.77 -10.38 -8.48
N GLN A 18 19.61 -11.37 -8.23
CA GLN A 18 20.11 -11.71 -6.89
C GLN A 18 20.93 -10.56 -6.29
N TYR A 19 21.73 -9.88 -7.12
CA TYR A 19 22.42 -8.67 -6.71
C TYR A 19 21.44 -7.53 -6.37
N LEU A 20 20.39 -7.32 -7.19
CA LEU A 20 19.35 -6.34 -6.89
C LEU A 20 18.62 -6.64 -5.59
N ILE A 21 18.22 -7.90 -5.34
CA ILE A 21 17.60 -8.31 -4.08
C ILE A 21 18.52 -7.99 -2.91
N TYR A 22 19.81 -8.29 -3.02
CA TYR A 22 20.79 -7.96 -1.99
C TYR A 22 20.86 -6.43 -1.75
N GLU A 23 20.94 -5.62 -2.80
CA GLU A 23 20.97 -4.16 -2.66
C GLU A 23 19.67 -3.62 -2.03
N TRP A 24 18.50 -4.09 -2.47
CA TRP A 24 17.21 -3.66 -1.91
C TRP A 24 17.05 -4.04 -0.44
N VAL A 25 17.51 -5.23 -0.04
CA VAL A 25 17.47 -5.69 1.35
C VAL A 25 18.38 -4.85 2.24
N ASN A 26 19.52 -4.40 1.70
CA ASN A 26 20.50 -3.60 2.43
C ASN A 26 20.35 -2.09 2.18
N ALA A 27 19.30 -1.66 1.49
CA ALA A 27 19.08 -0.24 1.17
C ALA A 27 18.87 0.61 2.43
N SER A 28 18.23 0.05 3.46
CA SER A 28 17.97 0.71 4.75
C SER A 28 18.44 -0.22 5.88
N GLU A 29 19.15 0.34 6.86
CA GLU A 29 19.57 -0.39 8.07
C GLU A 29 18.35 -0.93 8.83
N GLU A 30 17.25 -0.17 8.88
CA GLU A 30 16.01 -0.57 9.54
C GLU A 30 15.40 -1.84 8.92
N PHE A 31 15.51 -2.00 7.59
CA PHE A 31 15.05 -3.21 6.92
C PHE A 31 16.06 -4.35 7.02
N ALA A 32 17.35 -4.08 6.80
CA ALA A 32 18.41 -5.09 6.82
C ALA A 32 18.43 -5.88 8.14
N ASP A 33 18.26 -5.19 9.27
CA ASP A 33 18.20 -5.80 10.61
C ASP A 33 17.01 -6.77 10.80
N ARG A 34 15.96 -6.63 9.99
CA ARG A 34 14.72 -7.42 10.05
C ARG A 34 14.58 -8.41 8.89
N ALA A 35 15.45 -8.33 7.87
CA ALA A 35 15.35 -9.12 6.65
C ALA A 35 15.30 -10.62 6.90
N TRP A 36 15.99 -11.12 7.94
CA TRP A 36 16.05 -12.55 8.27
C TRP A 36 14.69 -13.24 8.49
N TRP A 37 13.64 -12.50 8.88
CA TRP A 37 12.27 -13.01 9.02
C TRP A 37 11.26 -12.32 8.11
N ALA A 38 11.59 -11.16 7.56
CA ALA A 38 10.68 -10.37 6.73
C ALA A 38 10.84 -10.63 5.22
N LEU A 39 12.01 -11.09 4.76
CA LEU A 39 12.25 -11.42 3.35
C LEU A 39 11.69 -12.81 3.02
N LEU A 40 10.82 -12.86 2.01
CA LEU A 40 10.18 -14.08 1.51
C LEU A 40 10.63 -14.37 0.07
N ASP A 41 11.89 -14.75 -0.11
CA ASP A 41 12.55 -14.91 -1.41
C ASP A 41 12.77 -16.37 -1.86
N ASP A 42 12.37 -17.37 -1.04
CA ASP A 42 12.40 -18.78 -1.48
C ASP A 42 11.42 -19.01 -2.64
N GLN A 43 11.97 -19.08 -3.85
CA GLN A 43 11.24 -19.23 -5.09
C GLN A 43 10.39 -20.51 -5.16
N ASN A 44 10.79 -21.60 -4.48
CA ASN A 44 10.01 -22.83 -4.44
C ASN A 44 8.70 -22.64 -3.65
N SER A 45 8.69 -21.71 -2.72
CA SER A 45 7.57 -21.42 -1.85
C SER A 45 6.77 -20.19 -2.29
N PHE A 46 7.43 -19.15 -2.83
CA PHE A 46 6.84 -17.82 -3.00
C PHE A 46 6.70 -17.32 -4.45
N ASN A 47 7.00 -18.16 -5.44
CA ASN A 47 6.83 -17.79 -6.85
C ASN A 47 5.38 -17.94 -7.33
N PHE A 48 4.57 -16.92 -7.04
CA PHE A 48 3.15 -16.90 -7.41
C PHE A 48 2.84 -16.09 -8.67
N GLY A 49 3.87 -15.56 -9.35
CA GLY A 49 3.68 -14.63 -10.46
C GLY A 49 2.86 -13.41 -10.03
N SER A 50 1.80 -13.09 -10.77
CA SER A 50 0.93 -11.96 -10.45
C SER A 50 -0.01 -12.20 -9.26
N ASP A 51 -0.20 -13.45 -8.83
CA ASP A 51 -1.09 -13.81 -7.72
C ASP A 51 -0.36 -13.89 -6.38
N TRP A 52 0.34 -12.80 -6.03
CA TRP A 52 1.12 -12.69 -4.80
C TRP A 52 0.31 -13.01 -3.52
N ARG A 53 -1.03 -12.90 -3.57
CA ARG A 53 -1.93 -13.17 -2.44
C ARG A 53 -1.88 -14.61 -1.96
N ARG A 54 -1.37 -15.53 -2.78
CA ARG A 54 -1.13 -16.92 -2.38
C ARG A 54 -0.10 -17.06 -1.25
N VAL A 55 0.69 -16.01 -0.97
CA VAL A 55 1.54 -15.97 0.24
C VAL A 55 0.75 -16.26 1.51
N TYR A 56 -0.53 -15.87 1.57
CA TYR A 56 -1.39 -16.13 2.72
C TYR A 56 -1.85 -17.59 2.87
N GLU A 57 -1.63 -18.44 1.86
CA GLU A 57 -1.84 -19.89 1.94
C GLU A 57 -0.71 -20.56 2.74
N ILE A 58 0.47 -19.94 2.79
CA ILE A 58 1.68 -20.45 3.43
C ILE A 58 1.94 -19.73 4.75
N LEU A 59 1.94 -18.39 4.72
CA LEU A 59 2.18 -17.50 5.86
C LEU A 59 0.99 -16.54 6.03
N PRO A 60 -0.17 -17.02 6.50
CA PRO A 60 -1.32 -16.16 6.80
C PRO A 60 -0.98 -15.04 7.82
N GLU A 61 0.07 -15.22 8.62
CA GLU A 61 0.64 -14.28 9.60
C GLU A 61 1.17 -13.00 8.96
N VAL A 62 1.62 -13.06 7.70
CA VAL A 62 2.04 -11.87 6.93
C VAL A 62 0.90 -10.86 6.87
N ALA A 63 -0.37 -11.29 7.00
CA ALA A 63 -1.52 -10.41 7.04
C ALA A 63 -1.77 -9.67 8.39
N GLY A 64 -1.00 -9.98 9.43
CA GLY A 64 -1.13 -9.47 10.81
C GLY A 64 -2.26 -10.12 11.65
N PRO A 65 -2.13 -10.13 12.99
CA PRO A 65 -1.09 -10.81 13.76
C PRO A 65 -1.50 -12.21 14.23
N VAL A 66 -0.48 -13.06 14.46
CA VAL A 66 -0.51 -14.16 15.43
C VAL A 66 0.20 -13.63 16.70
N GLU A 67 -0.57 -13.49 17.78
CA GLU A 67 -0.21 -13.03 19.14
C GLU A 67 -0.24 -11.51 19.46
N GLY A 68 -0.91 -11.19 20.59
CA GLY A 68 -1.06 -9.87 21.19
C GLY A 68 -2.53 -9.49 21.40
N ASN A 69 -3.03 -9.57 22.65
CA ASN A 69 -4.45 -9.40 23.02
C ASN A 69 -5.09 -8.04 22.64
N ASP A 70 -4.33 -7.09 22.09
CA ASP A 70 -4.78 -5.72 21.78
C ASP A 70 -4.63 -5.31 20.30
N CYS A 71 -4.09 -6.16 19.43
CA CYS A 71 -4.00 -5.87 18.00
C CYS A 71 -5.29 -6.27 17.27
N GLN A 72 -6.30 -5.41 17.30
CA GLN A 72 -7.52 -5.63 16.52
C GLN A 72 -7.19 -5.62 15.02
N ARG A 73 -7.73 -6.58 14.27
CA ARG A 73 -7.61 -6.59 12.80
C ARG A 73 -8.17 -5.32 12.16
N TYR A 74 -9.07 -4.61 12.84
CA TYR A 74 -9.65 -3.37 12.37
C TYR A 74 -9.23 -2.23 13.28
N ALA A 75 -9.07 -1.05 12.68
CA ALA A 75 -9.05 0.19 13.44
C ALA A 75 -10.33 0.29 14.30
N SER A 76 -10.19 0.81 15.53
CA SER A 76 -11.33 0.90 16.44
C SER A 76 -12.45 1.77 15.81
N PRO A 77 -13.74 1.42 16.00
CA PRO A 77 -14.83 2.21 15.43
C PRO A 77 -14.78 3.69 15.81
N GLU A 78 -14.29 3.99 17.01
CA GLU A 78 -14.08 5.36 17.52
C GLU A 78 -13.03 6.12 16.69
N LEU A 79 -11.89 5.49 16.41
CA LEU A 79 -10.83 6.06 15.56
C LEU A 79 -11.35 6.30 14.14
N VAL A 80 -12.02 5.32 13.56
CA VAL A 80 -12.59 5.44 12.20
C VAL A 80 -13.63 6.55 12.13
N ASN A 81 -14.48 6.69 13.15
CA ASN A 81 -15.47 7.77 13.20
C ASN A 81 -14.79 9.14 13.30
N LEU A 82 -13.80 9.29 14.18
CA LEU A 82 -13.05 10.54 14.32
C LEU A 82 -12.33 10.92 13.01
N ALA A 83 -11.63 9.96 12.40
CA ALA A 83 -10.94 10.17 11.13
C ALA A 83 -11.91 10.55 10.01
N ARG A 84 -13.11 9.95 9.97
CA ARG A 84 -14.14 10.30 9.00
C ARG A 84 -14.62 11.74 9.16
N GLU A 85 -14.88 12.19 10.39
CA GLU A 85 -15.28 13.57 10.64
C GLU A 85 -14.18 14.57 10.26
N GLN A 86 -12.92 14.24 10.56
CA GLN A 86 -11.76 15.02 10.13
C GLN A 86 -11.68 15.12 8.60
N PHE A 87 -11.81 13.99 7.90
CA PHE A 87 -11.87 13.91 6.45
C PHE A 87 -12.99 14.78 5.87
N LYS A 88 -14.23 14.68 6.38
CA LYS A 88 -15.34 15.50 5.88
C LYS A 88 -15.13 17.00 6.09
N SER A 89 -14.60 17.37 7.26
CA SER A 89 -14.23 18.76 7.52
C SER A 89 -13.14 19.24 6.57
N TYR A 90 -12.16 18.39 6.26
CA TYR A 90 -11.05 18.73 5.37
C TYR A 90 -11.51 18.82 3.92
N LEU A 91 -12.32 17.87 3.45
CA LEU A 91 -12.97 17.89 2.13
C LEU A 91 -13.75 19.19 1.89
N THR A 92 -14.50 19.66 2.89
CA THR A 92 -15.23 20.93 2.78
C THR A 92 -14.29 22.13 2.62
N LYS A 93 -13.13 22.12 3.28
CA LYS A 93 -12.12 23.19 3.18
C LYS A 93 -11.42 23.15 1.82
N GLU A 94 -10.94 21.99 1.41
CA GLU A 94 -10.23 21.82 0.14
C GLU A 94 -11.13 22.11 -1.05
N LYS A 95 -12.41 21.69 -1.01
CA LYS A 95 -13.40 22.02 -2.05
C LYS A 95 -13.55 23.52 -2.27
N LYS A 96 -13.49 24.32 -1.20
CA LYS A 96 -13.55 25.80 -1.27
C LYS A 96 -12.23 26.42 -1.74
N ALA A 97 -11.11 25.82 -1.38
CA ALA A 97 -9.78 26.31 -1.74
C ALA A 97 -9.44 26.03 -3.21
N ARG A 98 -9.88 24.88 -3.74
CA ARG A 98 -9.53 24.34 -5.07
C ARG A 98 -10.78 23.90 -5.85
N PRO A 99 -11.74 24.81 -6.11
CA PRO A 99 -13.01 24.45 -6.76
C PRO A 99 -12.84 23.97 -8.21
N ASP A 100 -11.73 24.33 -8.86
CA ASP A 100 -11.37 23.91 -10.20
C ASP A 100 -11.05 22.40 -10.28
N GLN A 101 -10.44 21.85 -9.22
CA GLN A 101 -10.10 20.42 -9.13
C GLN A 101 -11.32 19.54 -8.85
N TRP A 102 -12.43 20.11 -8.33
CA TRP A 102 -13.68 19.40 -8.06
C TRP A 102 -14.33 18.77 -9.31
N ARG A 103 -13.95 19.23 -10.51
CA ARG A 103 -14.44 18.66 -11.79
C ARG A 103 -14.19 17.15 -11.90
N ASN A 104 -13.07 16.67 -11.34
CA ASN A 104 -12.82 15.24 -11.17
C ASN A 104 -13.11 14.84 -9.72
N ARG A 105 -14.40 14.87 -9.36
CA ARG A 105 -14.88 14.75 -7.99
C ARG A 105 -14.35 13.50 -7.27
N ASP A 106 -14.46 12.34 -7.90
CA ASP A 106 -14.12 11.08 -7.24
C ASP A 106 -12.61 11.00 -6.97
N GLN A 107 -11.76 11.38 -7.94
CA GLN A 107 -10.31 11.48 -7.75
C GLN A 107 -9.95 12.52 -6.67
N PHE A 108 -10.61 13.67 -6.67
CA PHE A 108 -10.38 14.71 -5.67
C PHE A 108 -10.69 14.22 -4.24
N ILE A 109 -11.85 13.59 -4.06
CA ILE A 109 -12.24 12.97 -2.80
C ILE A 109 -11.21 11.93 -2.35
N GLU A 110 -10.77 11.09 -3.28
CA GLU A 110 -9.82 10.01 -3.05
C GLU A 110 -8.44 10.50 -2.59
N VAL A 111 -7.95 11.60 -3.17
CA VAL A 111 -6.71 12.27 -2.71
C VAL A 111 -6.91 12.83 -1.30
N VAL A 112 -8.00 13.56 -1.07
CA VAL A 112 -8.31 14.15 0.26
C VAL A 112 -8.54 13.09 1.34
N ALA A 113 -8.94 11.87 0.95
CA ALA A 113 -9.18 10.76 1.85
C ALA A 113 -7.92 9.99 2.29
N ALA A 114 -6.72 10.38 1.83
CA ALA A 114 -5.46 9.70 2.15
C ALA A 114 -5.27 9.42 3.66
N ASP A 115 -5.48 10.41 4.53
CA ASP A 115 -5.36 10.25 5.99
C ASP A 115 -6.34 9.20 6.56
N LEU A 116 -7.59 9.24 6.10
CA LEU A 116 -8.60 8.28 6.51
C LEU A 116 -8.23 6.86 6.05
N LEU A 117 -7.71 6.71 4.83
CA LEU A 117 -7.27 5.43 4.27
C LEU A 117 -6.06 4.85 5.02
N ARG A 118 -5.07 5.69 5.36
CA ARG A 118 -3.91 5.30 6.17
C ARG A 118 -4.32 4.79 7.55
N LYS A 119 -5.28 5.45 8.20
CA LYS A 119 -5.77 5.10 9.54
C LYS A 119 -6.52 3.77 9.58
N VAL A 120 -7.07 3.31 8.46
CA VAL A 120 -7.73 1.99 8.37
C VAL A 120 -6.82 0.92 7.79
N ALA A 121 -5.63 1.27 7.32
CA ALA A 121 -4.62 0.31 6.92
C ALA A 121 -4.11 -0.45 8.15
N ALA A 122 -4.06 -1.77 8.03
CA ALA A 122 -3.62 -2.69 9.08
C ALA A 122 -2.20 -3.19 8.84
N MET A 123 -1.72 -3.14 7.58
CA MET A 123 -0.37 -3.54 7.21
C MET A 123 0.05 -2.91 5.88
N TYR A 124 1.34 -3.03 5.57
CA TYR A 124 1.89 -2.79 4.24
C TYR A 124 2.80 -3.95 3.82
N MET A 125 3.06 -4.09 2.52
CA MET A 125 4.07 -5.00 1.97
C MET A 125 4.82 -4.34 0.82
N LEU A 126 6.11 -4.62 0.73
CA LEU A 126 6.92 -4.37 -0.45
C LEU A 126 7.02 -5.66 -1.26
N ILE A 127 6.75 -5.58 -2.56
CA ILE A 127 6.75 -6.72 -3.47
C ILE A 127 7.73 -6.43 -4.61
N ALA A 128 8.73 -7.30 -4.75
CA ALA A 128 9.58 -7.38 -5.92
C ALA A 128 8.90 -8.29 -6.95
N ASP A 129 8.05 -7.71 -7.80
CA ASP A 129 7.47 -8.41 -8.95
C ASP A 129 8.35 -8.22 -10.20
N LYS A 130 7.95 -8.83 -11.33
CA LYS A 130 8.68 -8.70 -12.60
C LYS A 130 8.99 -7.24 -12.96
N GLU A 131 8.02 -6.34 -12.77
CA GLU A 131 8.19 -4.92 -13.09
C GLU A 131 9.23 -4.26 -12.19
N ALA A 132 9.37 -4.69 -10.93
CA ALA A 132 10.44 -4.21 -10.05
C ALA A 132 11.83 -4.57 -10.58
N PHE A 133 12.02 -5.78 -11.11
CA PHE A 133 13.29 -6.16 -11.74
C PHE A 133 13.56 -5.42 -13.07
N ASP A 134 12.51 -5.04 -13.79
CA ASP A 134 12.64 -4.28 -15.04
C ASP A 134 12.88 -2.78 -14.81
N THR A 135 12.29 -2.20 -13.76
CA THR A 135 12.27 -0.74 -13.51
C THR A 135 13.15 -0.29 -12.35
N GLY A 136 13.50 -1.21 -11.45
CA GLY A 136 14.13 -0.89 -10.17
C GLY A 136 13.16 -0.36 -9.10
N LEU A 137 11.84 -0.35 -9.35
CA LEU A 137 10.85 0.19 -8.42
C LEU A 137 10.01 -0.92 -7.76
N LEU A 138 10.07 -1.01 -6.42
CA LEU A 138 9.28 -1.98 -5.66
C LEU A 138 7.80 -1.59 -5.67
N ARG A 139 6.91 -2.58 -5.64
CA ARG A 139 5.47 -2.34 -5.44
C ARG A 139 5.19 -2.26 -3.95
N LEU A 140 4.76 -1.11 -3.47
CA LEU A 140 4.24 -0.92 -2.11
C LEU A 140 2.73 -1.11 -2.12
N VAL A 141 2.22 -1.96 -1.23
CA VAL A 141 0.78 -2.25 -1.09
C VAL A 141 0.35 -2.05 0.36
N TYR A 142 -0.61 -1.17 0.59
CA TYR A 142 -1.30 -1.00 1.88
C TYR A 142 -2.59 -1.81 1.91
N LEU A 143 -2.83 -2.53 3.01
CA LEU A 143 -3.93 -3.48 3.13
C LEU A 143 -4.75 -3.24 4.40
N ASP A 144 -6.03 -3.56 4.33
CA ASP A 144 -6.91 -3.61 5.51
C ASP A 144 -6.77 -4.94 6.27
N GLY A 145 -7.46 -5.05 7.41
CA GLY A 145 -7.49 -6.28 8.22
C GLY A 145 -8.11 -7.52 7.57
N LYS A 146 -8.70 -7.38 6.38
CA LYS A 146 -9.24 -8.46 5.54
C LYS A 146 -8.37 -8.69 4.30
N ARG A 147 -7.19 -8.07 4.20
CA ARG A 147 -6.26 -8.17 3.07
C ARG A 147 -6.79 -7.56 1.76
N ASN A 148 -7.78 -6.66 1.85
CA ASN A 148 -8.18 -5.84 0.72
C ASN A 148 -7.13 -4.76 0.50
N VAL A 149 -6.77 -4.54 -0.76
CA VAL A 149 -5.86 -3.44 -1.13
C VAL A 149 -6.59 -2.13 -0.90
N ILE A 150 -6.04 -1.32 -0.01
CA ILE A 150 -6.45 0.06 0.21
C ILE A 150 -5.81 0.95 -0.86
N ARG A 151 -4.49 0.81 -1.01
CA ARG A 151 -3.69 1.60 -1.94
C ARG A 151 -2.46 0.81 -2.37
N GLU A 152 -1.99 1.08 -3.58
CA GLU A 152 -0.72 0.57 -4.06
C GLU A 152 0.01 1.58 -4.93
N MET A 153 1.33 1.49 -4.97
CA MET A 153 2.20 2.40 -5.73
C MET A 153 3.55 1.74 -6.05
N ARG A 154 4.33 2.40 -6.90
CA ARG A 154 5.73 2.09 -7.13
C ARG A 154 6.59 3.03 -6.29
N VAL A 155 7.59 2.50 -5.61
CA VAL A 155 8.50 3.27 -4.76
C VAL A 155 9.94 3.00 -5.15
N GLU A 156 10.78 4.03 -4.98
CA GLU A 156 12.23 3.91 -5.12
C GLU A 156 12.80 2.98 -4.05
N THR A 157 13.98 2.42 -4.33
CA THR A 157 14.65 1.44 -3.46
C THR A 157 15.88 2.01 -2.78
N ASP A 158 15.95 3.33 -2.66
CA ASP A 158 17.00 4.02 -1.92
C ASP A 158 16.72 4.00 -0.41
N GLU A 159 17.75 4.30 0.37
CA GLU A 159 17.71 4.32 1.84
C GLU A 159 16.58 5.21 2.37
N GLN A 160 16.45 6.43 1.85
CA GLN A 160 15.48 7.41 2.34
C GLN A 160 14.06 6.91 2.16
N THR A 161 13.71 6.46 0.95
CA THR A 161 12.35 5.98 0.65
C THR A 161 11.95 4.78 1.50
N ILE A 162 12.85 3.79 1.66
CA ILE A 162 12.54 2.59 2.45
C ILE A 162 12.42 2.92 3.94
N THR A 163 13.34 3.75 4.47
CA THR A 163 13.28 4.20 5.86
C THR A 163 12.01 5.01 6.12
N ASP A 164 11.60 5.89 5.21
CA ASP A 164 10.35 6.67 5.35
C ASP A 164 9.12 5.77 5.40
N VAL A 165 9.01 4.78 4.50
CA VAL A 165 7.90 3.80 4.54
C VAL A 165 7.82 3.08 5.89
N ILE A 166 8.96 2.64 6.44
CA ILE A 166 9.03 1.96 7.74
C ILE A 166 8.67 2.90 8.87
N MET A 167 9.31 4.08 8.92
CA MET A 167 9.15 5.04 10.02
C MET A 167 7.75 5.63 10.04
N ASP A 168 7.16 5.92 8.88
CA ASP A 168 5.79 6.41 8.79
C ASP A 168 4.77 5.34 9.14
N TRP A 169 5.08 4.07 8.89
CA TRP A 169 4.30 2.97 9.41
C TRP A 169 4.24 3.01 10.95
N TYR A 170 5.40 3.08 11.61
CA TYR A 170 5.51 3.05 13.08
C TYR A 170 5.02 4.32 13.77
N ASN A 171 5.28 5.48 13.18
CA ASN A 171 4.92 6.78 13.74
C ASN A 171 3.46 7.16 13.47
N TRP A 172 2.70 6.32 12.76
CA TRP A 172 1.34 6.63 12.31
C TRP A 172 1.27 7.90 11.46
N ASN A 173 2.35 8.20 10.74
CA ASN A 173 2.46 9.36 9.88
C ASN A 173 1.95 9.04 8.46
N LEU A 174 1.67 10.12 7.74
CA LEU A 174 1.39 10.14 6.30
C LEU A 174 2.54 10.87 5.63
N PRO A 175 3.37 10.18 4.83
CA PRO A 175 4.24 10.86 3.89
C PRO A 175 3.35 11.47 2.80
N ASP A 176 3.00 12.75 2.94
CA ASP A 176 2.06 13.44 2.04
C ASP A 176 2.34 13.15 0.55
N GLU A 177 3.62 13.06 0.15
CA GLU A 177 4.06 12.79 -1.23
C GLU A 177 3.76 11.36 -1.71
N LEU A 178 3.94 10.33 -0.87
CA LEU A 178 3.64 8.94 -1.24
C LEU A 178 2.12 8.70 -1.35
N TRP A 179 1.31 9.44 -0.61
CA TRP A 179 -0.15 9.28 -0.60
C TRP A 179 -0.88 10.05 -1.71
N GLU A 180 -0.21 10.84 -2.52
CA GLU A 180 -0.81 11.49 -3.70
C GLU A 180 -0.65 10.65 -4.98
N GLU A 181 0.44 9.89 -5.14
CA GLU A 181 0.78 9.23 -6.41
C GLU A 181 0.26 7.79 -6.59
N GLY A 182 -0.07 7.10 -5.49
CA GLY A 182 -0.61 5.73 -5.57
C GLY A 182 -2.01 5.56 -6.17
N THR A 183 -2.34 4.33 -6.56
CA THR A 183 -3.68 3.92 -7.00
C THR A 183 -4.48 3.35 -5.83
N ILE A 184 -5.71 3.82 -5.64
CA ILE A 184 -6.63 3.27 -4.65
C ILE A 184 -7.23 1.96 -5.17
N GLY A 185 -7.28 0.96 -4.29
CA GLY A 185 -7.88 -0.33 -4.61
C GLY A 185 -9.37 -0.20 -4.89
N ASP A 186 -9.88 -0.97 -5.87
CA ASP A 186 -11.23 -0.78 -6.44
C ASP A 186 -12.37 -0.75 -5.40
N ARG A 187 -12.25 -1.53 -4.33
CA ARG A 187 -13.25 -1.56 -3.24
C ARG A 187 -13.27 -0.30 -2.39
N TYR A 188 -12.13 0.38 -2.28
CA TYR A 188 -11.95 1.61 -1.49
C TYR A 188 -12.17 2.90 -2.29
N ARG A 189 -12.33 2.82 -3.61
CA ARG A 189 -12.75 3.96 -4.43
C ARG A 189 -14.07 4.54 -3.94
N VAL A 190 -14.37 5.81 -4.25
CA VAL A 190 -15.63 6.47 -3.85
C VAL A 190 -16.86 5.65 -4.26
N SER A 191 -16.80 5.02 -5.43
CA SER A 191 -17.86 4.17 -5.98
C SER A 191 -17.85 2.73 -5.44
N GLY A 192 -16.75 2.31 -4.82
CA GLY A 192 -16.52 0.98 -4.25
C GLY A 192 -17.38 0.69 -3.03
N ASP A 193 -17.55 -0.59 -2.71
CA ASP A 193 -18.39 -1.04 -1.60
C ASP A 193 -17.83 -0.64 -0.23
N LEU A 194 -16.52 -0.85 -0.01
CA LEU A 194 -15.83 -0.45 1.22
C LEU A 194 -15.64 1.07 1.30
N GLY A 195 -15.38 1.74 0.18
CA GLY A 195 -15.28 3.20 0.12
C GLY A 195 -16.58 3.89 0.52
N LYS A 196 -17.73 3.40 0.04
CA LYS A 196 -19.07 3.89 0.47
C LYS A 196 -19.28 3.73 1.97
N GLU A 197 -18.93 2.59 2.53
CA GLU A 197 -19.07 2.32 3.97
C GLU A 197 -18.11 3.19 4.82
N LEU A 198 -16.89 3.39 4.32
CA LEU A 198 -15.84 4.15 4.98
C LEU A 198 -16.13 5.65 4.96
N TYR A 199 -16.35 6.24 3.78
CA TYR A 199 -16.50 7.69 3.62
C TYR A 199 -17.86 8.20 4.10
N ARG A 200 -18.92 7.40 3.92
CA ARG A 200 -20.32 7.77 4.23
C ARG A 200 -20.70 9.16 3.74
N LEU A 201 -20.32 9.48 2.51
CA LEU A 201 -20.62 10.77 1.89
C LEU A 201 -22.12 10.91 1.70
N THR A 202 -22.61 12.11 2.00
CA THR A 202 -24.01 12.51 1.83
C THR A 202 -24.15 13.39 0.60
N GLU A 203 -25.38 13.62 0.13
CA GLU A 203 -25.66 14.58 -0.94
C GLU A 203 -25.11 15.99 -0.63
N ALA A 204 -25.08 16.40 0.64
CA ALA A 204 -24.52 17.68 1.05
C ALA A 204 -22.99 17.73 0.89
N ASP A 205 -22.30 16.60 1.12
CA ASP A 205 -20.85 16.50 0.92
C ASP A 205 -20.50 16.60 -0.58
N LEU A 206 -21.35 16.02 -1.44
CA LEU A 206 -21.18 15.92 -2.89
C LEU A 206 -21.72 17.12 -3.68
N ALA A 207 -22.38 18.07 -3.03
CA ALA A 207 -22.87 19.30 -3.67
C ALA A 207 -21.71 20.13 -4.23
N ASP A 208 -21.96 20.86 -5.31
CA ASP A 208 -20.96 21.75 -5.91
C ASP A 208 -20.48 22.85 -4.93
N PRO A 209 -19.23 23.33 -5.07
CA PRO A 209 -18.63 24.36 -4.22
C PRO A 209 -19.42 25.68 -4.13
#